data_AF-H1LW81-F1
#
_entry.id   AF-H1LW81-F1
#
_cell.length_a   1.000
_cell.length_b   1.000
_cell.length_c   1.000
_cell.angle_alpha   90.00
_cell.angle_beta   90.00
_cell.angle_gamma   90.00
#
_symmetry.space_group_name_H-M   'P 1'
#
loop_
_entity.id
_entity.type
_entity.pdbx_description
1 polymer ?
#
loop_
_entity_poly.entity_id
_entity_poly.type
_entity_poly.pdbx_seq_one_letter_code
_entity_poly.pdbx_strand_id
1 'polypeptide(L)'
;MTPANHTGTYPATGTTTVVYEYRRKNAGNVIVHHYIDGTTTQLVPDVTLSGTGRLGTPYTTTDHNIPNYTLVSVPSNANGTFTTGNQTVTY
;
A
#
# COMPACT_ATOMS: atom_id res chain seq x y z
N MET A 1 -13.05 -12.04 -10.99
CA MET A 1 -13.72 -13.33 -10.69
C MET A 1 -14.23 -13.88 -12.02
N THR A 2 -14.37 -15.20 -12.20
CA THR A 2 -14.92 -15.73 -13.46
C THR A 2 -16.45 -15.62 -13.43
N PRO A 3 -17.09 -14.93 -14.40
CA PRO A 3 -18.54 -14.77 -14.42
C PRO A 3 -19.23 -16.12 -14.67
N ALA A 4 -20.37 -16.35 -14.01
CA ALA A 4 -21.10 -17.60 -14.11
C ALA A 4 -21.59 -17.91 -15.54
N ASN A 5 -21.78 -16.89 -16.37
CA ASN A 5 -22.20 -17.00 -17.76
C ASN A 5 -21.05 -16.94 -18.77
N HIS A 6 -19.78 -17.10 -18.34
CA HIS A 6 -18.65 -17.08 -19.27
C HIS A 6 -18.58 -18.31 -20.20
N THR A 7 -19.37 -19.35 -19.90
CA THR A 7 -19.56 -20.55 -20.72
C THR A 7 -21.05 -20.82 -20.89
N GLY A 8 -21.50 -21.14 -22.10
CA GLY A 8 -22.90 -21.47 -22.40
C GLY A 8 -23.24 -21.32 -23.89
N THR A 9 -24.46 -21.71 -24.27
CA THR A 9 -24.99 -21.54 -25.62
C THR A 9 -25.49 -20.12 -25.82
N TYR A 10 -25.08 -19.46 -26.91
CA TYR A 10 -25.59 -18.13 -27.26
C TYR A 10 -27.08 -18.20 -27.60
N PRO A 11 -27.90 -17.23 -27.17
CA PRO A 11 -29.29 -17.18 -27.54
C PRO A 11 -29.43 -16.91 -29.04
N ALA A 12 -30.42 -17.54 -29.68
CA ALA A 12 -30.68 -17.38 -31.11
C ALA A 12 -31.08 -15.94 -31.51
N THR A 13 -31.47 -15.11 -30.54
CA THR A 13 -31.73 -13.67 -30.70
C THR A 13 -31.35 -12.92 -29.43
N GLY A 14 -31.02 -11.62 -29.54
CA GLY A 14 -30.59 -10.78 -28.41
C GLY A 14 -29.09 -10.81 -28.13
N THR A 15 -28.64 -10.02 -27.14
CA THR A 15 -27.22 -9.87 -26.77
C THR A 15 -26.94 -10.56 -25.43
N THR A 16 -25.88 -11.36 -25.37
CA THR A 16 -25.34 -11.87 -24.10
C THR A 16 -24.16 -11.00 -23.67
N THR A 17 -24.24 -10.41 -22.49
CA THR A 17 -23.14 -9.66 -21.88
C THR A 17 -22.47 -10.51 -20.81
N VAL A 18 -21.16 -10.70 -20.92
CA VAL A 18 -20.32 -11.35 -19.91
C VAL A 18 -19.40 -10.27 -19.33
N VAL A 19 -19.50 -10.01 -18.02
CA VAL A 19 -18.75 -8.93 -17.36
C VAL A 19 -17.65 -9.51 -16.48
N TYR A 20 -16.39 -9.26 -16.82
CA TYR A 20 -15.26 -9.64 -15.97
C TYR A 20 -14.82 -8.48 -15.09
N GLU A 21 -14.92 -8.66 -13.78
CA GLU A 21 -14.44 -7.70 -12.80
C GLU A 21 -13.08 -8.10 -12.21
N TYR A 22 -12.18 -7.12 -12.15
CA TYR A 22 -10.84 -7.24 -11.60
C TYR A 22 -10.66 -6.28 -10.42
N ARG A 23 -9.95 -6.76 -9.39
CA ARG A 23 -9.48 -5.93 -8.27
C ARG A 23 -7.97 -6.02 -8.18
N ARG A 24 -7.31 -4.93 -7.77
CA ARG A 24 -5.87 -4.99 -7.43
C ARG A 24 -5.65 -5.99 -6.30
N LYS A 25 -4.49 -6.65 -6.35
CA LYS A 25 -4.04 -7.54 -5.28
C LYS A 25 -3.63 -6.72 -4.05
N ASN A 26 -3.68 -7.37 -2.89
CA ASN A 26 -3.12 -6.81 -1.66
C ASN A 26 -1.59 -6.82 -1.72
N ALA A 27 -1.01 -5.82 -1.08
CA ALA A 27 0.40 -5.68 -0.75
C ALA A 27 0.59 -5.83 0.77
N GLY A 28 1.84 -5.90 1.21
CA GLY A 28 2.19 -5.67 2.61
C GLY A 28 2.00 -4.21 3.01
N ASN A 29 1.90 -3.96 4.30
CA ASN A 29 1.76 -2.61 4.83
C ASN A 29 3.11 -1.86 4.81
N VAL A 30 3.06 -0.54 4.73
CA VAL A 30 4.21 0.31 5.03
C VAL A 30 4.03 0.85 6.45
N ILE A 31 4.98 0.56 7.32
CA ILE A 31 5.00 1.03 8.71
C ILE A 31 6.05 2.13 8.82
N VAL A 32 5.65 3.27 9.35
CA VAL A 32 6.51 4.46 9.48
C VAL A 32 6.85 4.68 10.94
N HIS A 33 8.14 4.70 11.23
CA HIS A 33 8.70 4.99 12.54
C HIS A 33 9.36 6.37 12.55
N HIS A 34 9.33 7.02 13.71
CA HIS A 34 10.11 8.22 14.00
C HIS A 34 10.87 7.97 15.30
N TYR A 35 12.18 7.76 15.21
CA TYR A 35 13.02 7.33 16.33
C TYR A 35 14.07 8.37 16.71
N ILE A 36 14.56 8.28 17.94
CA ILE A 36 15.81 8.95 18.31
C ILE A 36 16.94 8.28 17.53
N ASP A 37 17.78 9.09 16.88
CA ASP A 37 18.90 8.62 16.06
C ASP A 37 19.79 7.60 16.81
N GLY A 38 20.12 6.52 16.12
CA GLY A 38 20.87 5.39 16.69
C GLY A 38 20.11 4.51 17.69
N THR A 39 18.81 4.71 17.89
CA THR A 39 17.98 3.92 18.82
C THR A 39 16.67 3.43 18.20
N THR A 40 15.86 2.71 18.99
CA THR A 40 14.46 2.35 18.67
C THR A 40 13.47 3.07 19.58
N THR A 41 13.88 4.17 20.22
CA THR A 41 13.01 4.96 21.09
C THR A 41 12.06 5.79 20.24
N GLN A 42 10.77 5.50 20.35
CA GLN A 42 9.70 6.14 19.60
C GLN A 42 9.42 7.57 20.08
N LEU A 43 9.45 8.52 19.14
CA LEU A 43 9.11 9.92 19.40
C LEU A 43 7.64 10.24 19.15
N VAL A 44 7.02 9.59 18.17
CA VAL A 44 5.57 9.69 17.87
C VAL A 44 5.00 8.33 17.46
N PRO A 45 3.69 8.08 17.66
CA PRO A 45 3.03 6.83 17.24
C PRO A 45 3.31 6.46 15.78
N ASP A 46 3.42 5.15 15.52
CA ASP A 46 3.69 4.65 14.18
C ASP A 46 2.51 4.92 13.25
N VAL A 47 2.82 5.28 12.01
CA VAL A 47 1.82 5.43 10.96
C VAL A 47 1.85 4.19 10.08
N THR A 48 0.69 3.55 9.87
CA THR A 48 0.57 2.41 8.97
C THR A 48 -0.18 2.81 7.71
N LEU A 49 0.47 2.69 6.54
CA LEU A 49 -0.21 2.74 5.25
C LEU A 49 -0.62 1.32 4.86
N SER A 50 -1.94 1.08 4.79
CA SER A 50 -2.46 -0.24 4.43
C SER A 50 -2.12 -0.62 2.98
N GLY A 51 -1.61 -1.85 2.80
CA GLY A 51 -1.35 -2.45 1.50
C GLY A 51 -2.58 -3.05 0.80
N THR A 52 -3.77 -3.02 1.43
CA THR A 52 -5.00 -3.62 0.88
C THR A 52 -5.32 -3.00 -0.49
N GLY A 53 -5.42 -3.84 -1.53
CA GLY A 53 -5.69 -3.40 -2.90
C GLY A 53 -4.63 -2.48 -3.52
N ARG A 54 -3.43 -2.40 -2.93
CA ARG A 54 -2.38 -1.42 -3.32
C ARG A 54 -1.14 -2.01 -3.95
N LEU A 55 -1.10 -3.31 -4.28
CA LEU A 55 0.08 -3.90 -4.90
C LEU A 55 0.52 -3.13 -6.15
N GLY A 56 1.78 -2.69 -6.16
CA GLY A 56 2.40 -1.91 -7.22
C GLY A 56 1.91 -0.46 -7.36
N THR A 57 1.16 0.08 -6.39
CA THR A 57 0.88 1.54 -6.35
C THR A 57 2.03 2.26 -5.65
N PRO A 58 2.27 3.55 -5.97
CA PRO A 58 3.21 4.35 -5.19
C PRO A 58 2.71 4.59 -3.76
N TYR A 59 3.65 4.89 -2.86
CA TYR A 59 3.40 5.48 -1.55
C TYR A 59 4.39 6.63 -1.30
N THR A 60 3.98 7.53 -0.43
CA THR A 60 4.80 8.63 0.10
C THR A 60 4.55 8.72 1.59
N THR A 61 5.62 8.90 2.35
CA THR A 61 5.59 9.16 3.79
C THR A 61 6.20 10.53 4.06
N THR A 62 5.86 11.12 5.20
CA THR A 62 6.35 12.43 5.63
C THR A 62 6.94 12.32 7.02
N ASP A 63 7.93 13.16 7.29
CA ASP A 63 8.44 13.39 8.63
C ASP A 63 7.42 14.13 9.52
N HIS A 64 7.78 14.31 10.79
CA HIS A 64 7.02 15.08 11.76
C HIS A 64 7.87 16.20 12.35
N ASN A 65 7.26 17.36 12.58
CA ASN A 65 7.85 18.39 13.41
C ASN A 65 7.67 18.03 14.89
N ILE A 66 8.76 17.62 15.56
CA ILE A 66 8.75 17.12 16.94
C ILE A 66 9.52 18.12 17.83
N PRO A 67 8.88 18.72 18.85
CA PRO A 67 9.54 19.70 19.71
C PRO A 67 10.83 19.17 20.34
N ASN A 68 11.90 19.99 20.30
CA ASN A 68 13.24 19.69 20.82
C ASN A 68 14.05 18.63 20.03
N TYR A 69 13.56 18.19 18.87
CA TYR A 69 14.28 17.28 17.97
C TYR A 69 14.44 17.91 16.58
N THR A 70 15.51 17.56 15.89
CA THR A 70 15.75 17.92 14.48
C THR A 70 15.88 16.66 13.65
N LEU A 71 15.29 16.67 12.45
CA LEU A 71 15.40 15.54 11.52
C LEU A 71 16.86 15.34 11.10
N VAL A 72 17.37 14.12 11.25
CA VAL A 72 18.74 13.76 10.86
C VAL A 72 18.84 13.52 9.36
N SER A 73 17.92 12.73 8.80
CA SER A 73 17.88 12.46 7.36
C SER A 73 16.50 11.99 6.91
N VAL A 74 16.20 12.15 5.61
CA VAL A 74 15.03 11.52 4.99
C VAL A 74 15.46 10.15 4.45
N PRO A 75 14.80 9.05 4.84
CA PRO A 75 15.15 7.72 4.35
C PRO A 75 14.91 7.59 2.85
N SER A 76 15.77 6.84 2.15
CA SER A 76 15.70 6.67 0.69
C SER A 76 14.39 6.04 0.20
N ASN A 77 13.71 5.29 1.05
CA ASN A 77 12.42 4.67 0.79
C ASN A 77 11.22 5.47 1.34
N ALA A 78 11.39 6.75 1.69
CA ALA A 78 10.27 7.65 2.02
C ALA A 78 9.25 7.76 0.87
N ASN A 79 9.70 7.52 -0.36
CA ASN A 79 8.86 7.35 -1.54
C ASN A 79 9.20 5.99 -2.16
N GLY A 80 8.17 5.22 -2.47
CA GLY A 80 8.37 3.88 -3.02
C GLY A 80 7.10 3.29 -3.61
N THR A 81 7.07 1.98 -3.78
CA THR A 81 5.91 1.24 -4.27
C THR A 81 5.53 0.14 -3.29
N PHE A 82 4.23 -0.09 -3.10
CA PHE A 82 3.73 -1.20 -2.30
C PHE A 82 4.11 -2.55 -2.92
N THR A 83 4.84 -3.37 -2.17
CA THR A 83 5.24 -4.73 -2.57
C THR A 83 4.44 -5.78 -1.80
N THR A 84 4.60 -7.06 -2.12
CA THR A 84 3.89 -8.14 -1.41
C THR A 84 4.33 -8.30 0.05
N GLY A 85 5.53 -7.82 0.39
CA GLY A 85 6.06 -7.85 1.76
C GLY A 85 5.78 -6.54 2.51
N ASN A 86 5.75 -6.62 3.84
CA ASN A 86 5.72 -5.42 4.66
C ASN A 86 7.01 -4.63 4.47
N GLN A 87 6.90 -3.31 4.52
CA GLN A 87 8.02 -2.38 4.39
C GLN A 87 8.05 -1.48 5.62
N THR A 88 9.25 -1.04 5.98
CA THR A 88 9.48 -0.13 7.09
C THR A 88 10.20 1.11 6.58
N VAL A 89 9.71 2.28 6.99
CA VAL A 89 10.34 3.58 6.76
C VAL A 89 10.67 4.17 8.12
N THR A 90 11.93 4.55 8.34
CA THR A 90 12.37 5.10 9.63
C THR A 90 12.96 6.49 9.42
N TYR A 91 12.37 7.48 10.10
CA TYR A 91 12.85 8.84 10.22
C TYR A 91 13.57 9.07 11.55
#